data_AF-A0A517VE92-F1
#
_entry.id   AF-A0A517VE92-F1
#
_cell.length_a   1.000
_cell.length_b   1.000
_cell.length_c   1.000
_cell.angle_alpha   90.00
_cell.angle_beta   90.00
_cell.angle_gamma   90.00
#
_symmetry.space_group_name_H-M   'P 1'
#
loop_
_entity.id
_entity.type
_entity.pdbx_description
1 polymer ?
#
loop_
_entity_poly.entity_id
_entity_poly.type
_entity_poly.pdbx_seq_one_letter_code
_entity_poly.pdbx_strand_id
1 'polypeptide(L)'
;MHAVRFTRILSAVMLISLSGLMWGTGCEKSGQTAQSQTGVSEKDLENSTADVSTAEQSAMDADQAQTERVTYQSGMEIGAIPMPFEVSDVTGPNKGKTLCYRCLYGERPVVGIFVRELDAPTTMLIKKIDSEVATHQDEKLAAFVVMLTDTPVDVKRDLEKIASENQIKHVPLTVYEGTAGPPGYNIKQDASVNVMMWEGVVIANRAWQAGQLKPEEIREVIADTRLIVH
;
A
#
# COMPACT_ATOMS: atom_id res chain seq x y z
N MET A 1 -8.43 -34.17 37.60
CA MET A 1 -7.24 -35.05 37.48
C MET A 1 -7.49 -36.03 36.33
N HIS A 2 -7.09 -35.70 35.11
CA HIS A 2 -7.04 -36.65 33.99
C HIS A 2 -5.74 -36.34 33.24
N ALA A 3 -4.84 -37.31 33.27
CA ALA A 3 -3.47 -37.19 32.86
C ALA A 3 -3.30 -37.51 31.36
N VAL A 4 -2.55 -36.64 30.69
CA VAL A 4 -1.41 -36.92 29.81
C VAL A 4 -1.50 -38.14 28.89
N ARG A 5 -1.44 -37.91 27.57
CA ARG A 5 -0.43 -38.54 26.69
C ARG A 5 -0.02 -37.60 25.55
N PHE A 6 1.11 -36.95 25.75
CA PHE A 6 1.92 -36.27 24.74
C PHE A 6 2.80 -37.34 24.07
N THR A 7 2.71 -37.48 22.75
CA THR A 7 3.64 -38.31 21.97
C THR A 7 4.40 -37.41 21.02
N ARG A 8 5.65 -37.11 21.37
CA ARG A 8 6.65 -36.44 20.53
C ARG A 8 7.22 -37.48 19.56
N ILE A 9 7.19 -37.19 18.26
CA ILE A 9 7.89 -37.99 17.24
C ILE A 9 9.17 -37.24 16.87
N LEU A 10 10.29 -37.93 17.06
CA LEU A 10 11.65 -37.49 16.73
C LEU A 10 11.96 -37.67 15.24
N SER A 11 12.81 -36.77 14.75
CA SER A 11 13.96 -36.99 13.85
C SER A 11 13.81 -37.83 12.57
N ALA A 12 14.06 -37.17 11.44
CA ALA A 12 14.95 -37.70 10.41
C ALA A 12 15.57 -36.54 9.60
N VAL A 13 16.85 -36.29 9.87
CA VAL A 13 17.75 -35.47 9.03
C VAL A 13 18.21 -36.36 7.89
N MET A 14 18.03 -35.94 6.64
CA MET A 14 18.58 -36.62 5.47
C MET A 14 19.46 -35.64 4.68
N LEU A 15 20.77 -35.82 4.84
CA LEU A 15 21.82 -35.26 4.00
C LEU A 15 21.77 -35.93 2.62
N ILE A 16 21.76 -35.14 1.54
CA ILE A 16 22.10 -35.60 0.19
C ILE A 16 23.16 -34.68 -0.40
N SER A 17 24.21 -35.34 -0.88
CA SER A 17 25.50 -34.83 -1.32
C SER A 17 25.51 -34.24 -2.74
N LEU A 18 26.48 -33.33 -2.94
CA LEU A 18 27.32 -33.05 -4.11
C LEU A 18 26.74 -33.20 -5.53
N SER A 19 26.74 -32.10 -6.30
CA SER A 19 27.67 -31.88 -7.43
C SER A 19 27.33 -30.57 -8.17
N GLY A 20 28.31 -29.69 -8.40
CA GLY A 20 28.63 -29.29 -9.77
C GLY A 20 29.32 -27.92 -9.84
N LEU A 21 30.62 -27.98 -10.07
CA LEU A 21 31.51 -26.89 -10.50
C LEU A 21 31.11 -26.41 -11.90
N MET A 22 31.12 -25.09 -12.17
CA MET A 22 31.61 -24.54 -13.45
C MET A 22 31.99 -23.07 -13.27
N TRP A 23 33.27 -22.77 -13.50
CA TRP A 23 33.83 -21.43 -13.62
C TRP A 23 33.56 -20.86 -15.01
N GLY A 24 33.23 -19.57 -15.07
CA GLY A 24 33.21 -18.78 -16.30
C GLY A 24 33.95 -17.46 -16.09
N THR A 25 35.24 -17.47 -16.41
CA THR A 25 36.10 -16.29 -16.54
C THR A 25 35.81 -15.57 -17.85
N GLY A 26 35.54 -14.26 -17.81
CA GLY A 26 35.49 -13.38 -18.98
C GLY A 26 36.28 -12.11 -18.67
N CYS A 27 37.44 -11.99 -19.30
CA CYS A 27 38.35 -10.84 -19.27
C CYS A 27 38.24 -10.06 -20.59
N GLU A 28 38.97 -8.94 -20.66
CA GLU A 28 39.42 -8.20 -21.84
C GLU A 28 38.58 -6.94 -22.19
N LYS A 29 39.05 -5.75 -21.74
CA LYS A 29 39.94 -4.76 -22.43
C LYS A 29 39.23 -4.08 -23.61
N SER A 30 39.44 -2.83 -23.98
CA SER A 30 40.35 -1.73 -23.68
C SER A 30 39.71 -0.52 -24.39
N GLY A 31 39.75 0.70 -23.86
CA GLY A 31 40.77 1.64 -24.29
C GLY A 31 40.17 3.04 -24.45
N GLN A 32 40.71 4.00 -23.69
CA GLN A 32 40.58 5.44 -23.89
C GLN A 32 41.27 5.85 -25.21
N THR A 33 40.86 6.93 -25.87
CA THR A 33 41.80 7.93 -26.43
C THR A 33 41.10 9.28 -26.71
N ALA A 34 41.76 10.35 -26.26
CA ALA A 34 41.81 11.77 -26.71
C ALA A 34 40.51 12.59 -26.90
N GLN A 35 40.31 13.73 -26.22
CA GLN A 35 41.04 15.01 -26.18
C GLN A 35 41.00 15.88 -27.45
N SER A 36 40.78 17.18 -27.17
CA SER A 36 41.16 18.38 -27.93
C SER A 36 40.29 18.80 -29.11
N GLN A 37 40.03 20.08 -29.38
CA GLN A 37 40.30 21.35 -28.69
C GLN A 37 39.64 22.46 -29.54
N THR A 38 38.98 23.42 -28.87
CA THR A 38 39.04 24.89 -29.10
C THR A 38 38.78 25.51 -30.49
N GLY A 39 37.93 26.55 -30.50
CA GLY A 39 37.88 27.56 -31.56
C GLY A 39 36.90 28.68 -31.22
N VAL A 40 37.43 29.81 -30.77
CA VAL A 40 36.75 31.06 -30.35
C VAL A 40 36.53 31.99 -31.55
N SER A 41 35.50 32.85 -31.46
CA SER A 41 35.39 34.27 -31.89
C SER A 41 33.96 34.53 -32.40
N GLU A 42 33.05 35.24 -31.73
CA GLU A 42 33.02 36.59 -31.14
C GLU A 42 32.88 37.73 -32.18
N LYS A 43 31.77 38.49 -32.02
CA LYS A 43 31.38 39.81 -32.57
C LYS A 43 30.66 39.75 -33.94
N ASP A 44 29.46 40.32 -34.13
CA ASP A 44 29.08 41.72 -33.86
C ASP A 44 27.61 41.93 -33.41
N LEU A 45 27.41 43.15 -32.93
CA LEU A 45 26.35 43.74 -32.11
C LEU A 45 25.23 44.39 -32.94
N GLU A 46 24.09 44.62 -32.26
CA GLU A 46 23.04 45.64 -32.51
C GLU A 46 22.06 45.36 -33.67
N ASN A 47 20.74 45.57 -33.57
CA ASN A 47 19.83 46.08 -32.55
C ASN A 47 18.42 45.86 -33.16
N SER A 48 17.45 45.31 -32.43
CA SER A 48 16.06 45.80 -32.53
C SER A 48 15.16 45.12 -31.50
N THR A 49 14.42 45.98 -30.83
CA THR A 49 13.44 45.81 -29.77
C THR A 49 12.23 44.93 -30.12
N ALA A 50 11.69 44.32 -29.06
CA ALA A 50 10.33 43.82 -28.85
C ALA A 50 9.94 42.53 -29.61
N ASP A 51 9.82 41.41 -28.88
CA ASP A 51 8.51 40.85 -28.54
C ASP A 51 8.62 39.65 -27.57
N VAL A 52 7.73 39.63 -26.58
CA VAL A 52 6.99 38.46 -26.09
C VAL A 52 7.78 37.20 -25.70
N SER A 53 7.98 37.07 -24.38
CA SER A 53 7.40 35.99 -23.56
C SER A 53 6.84 34.82 -24.38
N THR A 54 7.60 33.74 -24.57
CA THR A 54 7.16 32.32 -24.66
C THR A 54 8.37 31.51 -25.13
N ALA A 55 9.23 31.06 -24.21
CA ALA A 55 10.26 30.07 -24.55
C ALA A 55 10.72 29.26 -23.32
N GLU A 56 10.63 29.83 -22.12
CA GLU A 56 11.00 29.14 -20.86
C GLU A 56 9.94 28.16 -20.33
N GLN A 57 8.85 27.96 -21.08
CA GLN A 57 7.76 27.04 -20.73
C GLN A 57 7.86 25.68 -21.43
N SER A 58 8.95 25.39 -22.13
CA SER A 58 9.09 24.15 -22.92
C SER A 58 10.00 23.09 -22.31
N ALA A 59 10.57 23.34 -21.12
CA ALA A 59 11.45 22.38 -20.43
C ALA A 59 10.84 21.77 -19.14
N MET A 60 9.65 22.22 -18.70
CA MET A 60 8.92 21.61 -17.58
C MET A 60 7.86 20.58 -18.01
N ASP A 61 7.61 20.43 -19.31
CA ASP A 61 6.52 19.57 -19.84
C ASP A 61 6.96 18.14 -20.22
N ALA A 62 8.24 17.80 -20.08
CA ALA A 62 8.76 16.50 -20.51
C ALA A 62 8.94 15.46 -19.39
N ASP A 63 8.78 15.85 -18.11
CA ASP A 63 8.87 14.93 -16.97
C ASP A 63 7.48 14.46 -16.47
N GLN A 64 6.39 15.06 -16.97
CA GLN A 64 5.01 14.70 -16.58
C GLN A 64 4.42 13.51 -17.35
N ALA A 65 5.16 12.89 -18.27
CA ALA A 65 4.67 11.74 -19.02
C ALA A 65 4.72 10.40 -18.24
N GLN A 66 5.29 10.38 -17.03
CA GLN A 66 5.27 9.21 -16.13
C GLN A 66 4.53 9.44 -14.80
N THR A 67 3.89 10.59 -14.61
CA THR A 67 2.88 10.74 -13.55
C THR A 67 1.52 10.34 -14.13
N GLU A 68 1.23 9.05 -14.13
CA GLU A 68 -0.11 8.58 -14.41
C GLU A 68 -1.07 9.23 -13.40
N ARG A 69 -2.13 9.84 -13.94
CA ARG A 69 -3.00 10.83 -13.32
C ARG A 69 -3.59 10.30 -12.00
N VAL A 70 -3.59 11.11 -10.94
CA VAL A 70 -4.48 10.89 -9.79
C VAL A 70 -5.92 11.04 -10.30
N THR A 71 -6.53 9.95 -10.79
CA THR A 71 -7.81 9.99 -11.50
C THR A 71 -9.01 10.20 -10.57
N TYR A 72 -8.85 9.94 -9.27
CA TYR A 72 -9.89 10.12 -8.27
C TYR A 72 -9.28 10.33 -6.89
N GLN A 73 -9.73 11.37 -6.18
CA GLN A 73 -9.25 11.72 -4.83
C GLN A 73 -10.35 11.50 -3.80
N SER A 74 -10.03 10.80 -2.73
CA SER A 74 -10.85 10.60 -1.53
C SER A 74 -9.90 10.22 -0.39
N GLY A 75 -10.32 10.39 0.86
CA GLY A 75 -9.48 10.12 2.02
C GLY A 75 -8.70 11.36 2.47
N MET A 76 -7.87 11.17 3.49
CA MET A 76 -7.03 12.21 4.08
C MET A 76 -5.89 12.63 3.15
N GLU A 77 -5.46 13.88 3.26
CA GLU A 77 -4.28 14.37 2.53
C GLU A 77 -2.98 13.74 3.04
N ILE A 78 -1.99 13.60 2.16
CA ILE A 78 -0.64 13.21 2.56
C ILE A 78 -0.09 14.23 3.56
N GLY A 79 0.52 13.76 4.64
CA GLY A 79 1.00 14.55 5.76
C GLY A 79 -0.04 14.82 6.86
N ALA A 80 -1.31 14.51 6.63
CA ALA A 80 -2.34 14.65 7.66
C ALA A 80 -2.17 13.60 8.78
N ILE A 81 -2.55 13.92 10.01
CA ILE A 81 -2.52 12.99 11.15
C ILE A 81 -3.87 12.28 11.26
N PRO A 82 -3.93 10.94 11.13
CA PRO A 82 -5.18 10.21 11.32
C PRO A 82 -5.69 10.34 12.76
N MET A 83 -6.90 10.87 12.91
CA MET A 83 -7.53 11.06 14.21
C MET A 83 -8.08 9.73 14.78
N PRO A 84 -8.17 9.59 16.11
CA PRO A 84 -8.82 8.44 16.73
C PRO A 84 -10.28 8.29 16.29
N PHE A 85 -10.71 7.05 16.05
CA PHE A 85 -12.12 6.67 15.88
C PHE A 85 -12.31 5.22 16.31
N GLU A 86 -13.53 4.87 16.67
CA GLU A 86 -13.88 3.51 17.11
C GLU A 86 -14.55 2.71 15.99
N VAL A 87 -14.28 1.42 15.97
CA VAL A 87 -14.94 0.43 15.11
C VAL A 87 -15.33 -0.79 15.93
N SER A 88 -16.36 -1.51 15.49
CA SER A 88 -16.69 -2.83 16.06
C SER A 88 -15.92 -3.90 15.29
N ASP A 89 -15.07 -4.63 16.00
CA ASP A 89 -14.24 -5.69 15.44
C ASP A 89 -15.09 -6.96 15.21
N VAL A 90 -15.06 -7.48 13.99
CA VAL A 90 -15.82 -8.66 13.56
C VAL A 90 -14.93 -9.90 13.42
N THR A 91 -13.64 -9.73 13.11
CA THR A 91 -12.71 -10.85 12.89
C THR A 91 -11.32 -10.56 13.44
N GLY A 92 -10.61 -11.61 13.86
CA GLY A 92 -9.28 -11.49 14.44
C GLY A 92 -9.31 -11.47 15.98
N PRO A 93 -8.20 -11.08 16.63
CA PRO A 93 -8.00 -11.31 18.07
C PRO A 93 -8.89 -10.46 18.98
N ASN A 94 -9.48 -9.37 18.47
CA ASN A 94 -10.38 -8.50 19.23
C ASN A 94 -11.85 -8.63 18.80
N LYS A 95 -12.20 -9.69 18.06
CA LYS A 95 -13.59 -9.98 17.65
C LYS A 95 -14.59 -9.77 18.79
N GLY A 96 -15.65 -9.03 18.50
CA GLY A 96 -16.73 -8.70 19.43
C GLY A 96 -16.48 -7.50 20.33
N LYS A 97 -15.33 -6.83 20.21
CA LYS A 97 -15.01 -5.60 20.94
C LYS A 97 -15.21 -4.36 20.06
N THR A 98 -15.36 -3.22 20.72
CA THR A 98 -15.24 -1.90 20.09
C THR A 98 -13.92 -1.29 20.51
N LEU A 99 -13.12 -0.81 19.55
CA LEU A 99 -11.81 -0.24 19.82
C LEU A 99 -11.34 0.73 18.73
N CYS A 100 -10.28 1.47 19.03
CA CYS A 100 -9.60 2.38 18.13
C CYS A 100 -8.28 1.79 17.63
N TYR A 101 -8.19 1.43 16.35
CA TYR A 101 -6.95 0.87 15.78
C TYR A 101 -5.83 1.89 15.68
N ARG A 102 -6.14 3.17 15.44
CA ARG A 102 -5.14 4.25 15.50
C ARG A 102 -4.43 4.29 16.86
N CYS A 103 -5.20 4.06 17.93
CA CYS A 103 -4.74 4.06 19.32
C CYS A 103 -3.98 2.76 19.64
N LEU A 104 -4.49 1.62 19.16
CA LEU A 104 -3.89 0.30 19.38
C LEU A 104 -2.54 0.14 18.67
N TYR A 105 -2.44 0.63 17.44
CA TYR A 105 -1.24 0.47 16.61
C TYR A 105 -0.20 1.57 16.81
N GLY A 106 -0.55 2.73 17.37
CA GLY A 106 0.41 3.77 17.73
C GLY A 106 1.22 4.25 16.53
N GLU A 107 2.55 4.14 16.60
CA GLU A 107 3.49 4.60 15.57
C GLU A 107 3.85 3.52 14.53
N ARG A 108 3.21 2.34 14.57
CA ARG A 108 3.45 1.29 13.58
C ARG A 108 3.13 1.78 12.16
N PRO A 109 3.77 1.20 11.11
CA PRO A 109 3.28 1.35 9.75
C PRO A 109 1.93 0.63 9.62
N VAL A 110 0.91 1.36 9.15
CA VAL A 110 -0.47 0.85 9.08
C VAL A 110 -1.06 1.05 7.69
N VAL A 111 -1.75 0.02 7.20
CA VAL A 111 -2.65 0.10 6.04
C VAL A 111 -4.10 0.08 6.52
N GLY A 112 -4.80 1.21 6.46
CA GLY A 112 -6.24 1.32 6.71
C GLY A 112 -7.03 1.24 5.41
N ILE A 113 -7.94 0.27 5.32
CA ILE A 113 -8.73 0.00 4.12
C ILE A 113 -10.20 0.27 4.42
N PHE A 114 -10.79 1.29 3.80
CA PHE A 114 -12.18 1.67 3.97
C PHE A 114 -12.98 1.21 2.76
N VAL A 115 -14.07 0.48 3.01
CA VAL A 115 -14.86 -0.17 1.96
C VAL A 115 -16.34 -0.02 2.21
N ARG A 116 -17.14 -0.03 1.14
CA ARG A 116 -18.61 -0.16 1.22
C ARG A 116 -19.10 -1.54 0.81
N GLU A 117 -18.29 -2.24 0.02
CA GLU A 117 -18.61 -3.53 -0.56
C GLU A 117 -17.35 -4.40 -0.56
N LEU A 118 -17.53 -5.71 -0.48
CA LEU A 118 -16.45 -6.70 -0.55
C LEU A 118 -16.64 -7.57 -1.78
N ASP A 119 -16.48 -6.95 -2.94
CA ASP A 119 -16.43 -7.66 -4.21
C ASP A 119 -15.12 -8.45 -4.37
N ALA A 120 -14.99 -9.17 -5.50
CA ALA A 120 -13.83 -10.03 -5.73
C ALA A 120 -12.49 -9.25 -5.79
N PRO A 121 -12.37 -8.11 -6.49
CA PRO A 121 -11.17 -7.27 -6.44
C PRO A 121 -10.82 -6.77 -5.04
N THR A 122 -11.80 -6.28 -4.28
CA THR A 122 -11.57 -5.77 -2.92
C THR A 122 -11.11 -6.89 -1.98
N THR A 123 -11.74 -8.06 -2.07
CA THR A 123 -11.32 -9.25 -1.31
C THR A 123 -9.90 -9.68 -1.70
N MET A 124 -9.55 -9.63 -2.99
CA MET A 124 -8.20 -9.93 -3.45
C MET A 124 -7.14 -8.97 -2.90
N LEU A 125 -7.45 -7.68 -2.87
CA LEU A 125 -6.61 -6.66 -2.25
C LEU A 125 -6.36 -6.98 -0.77
N ILE A 126 -7.43 -7.23 -0.01
CA ILE A 126 -7.33 -7.52 1.44
C ILE A 126 -6.47 -8.77 1.69
N LYS A 127 -6.63 -9.83 0.89
CA LYS A 127 -5.80 -11.05 1.02
C LYS A 127 -4.31 -10.79 0.76
N LYS A 128 -4.00 -9.94 -0.20
CA LYS A 128 -2.61 -9.59 -0.50
C LYS A 128 -2.01 -8.77 0.63
N ILE A 129 -2.75 -7.79 1.16
CA ILE A 129 -2.32 -7.04 2.36
C ILE A 129 -2.18 -7.98 3.57
N ASP A 130 -3.07 -8.95 3.75
CA ASP A 130 -2.95 -9.98 4.81
C ASP A 130 -1.66 -10.77 4.70
N SER A 131 -1.25 -11.08 3.47
CA SER A 131 0.03 -11.76 3.20
C SER A 131 1.24 -10.85 3.48
N GLU A 132 1.17 -9.56 3.15
CA GLU A 132 2.23 -8.60 3.48
C GLU A 132 2.35 -8.43 5.01
N VAL A 133 1.24 -8.32 5.74
CA VAL A 133 1.24 -8.26 7.21
C VAL A 133 1.84 -9.53 7.80
N ALA A 134 1.49 -10.70 7.27
CA ALA A 134 2.06 -11.98 7.72
C ALA A 134 3.58 -12.05 7.49
N THR A 135 4.06 -11.49 6.38
CA THR A 135 5.47 -11.47 5.99
C THR A 135 6.27 -10.48 6.84
N HIS A 136 5.69 -9.32 7.13
CA HIS A 136 6.37 -8.19 7.79
C HIS A 136 5.95 -8.00 9.26
N GLN A 137 5.84 -9.10 10.00
CA GLN A 137 5.46 -9.07 11.43
C GLN A 137 6.58 -8.49 12.30
N ASP A 138 7.85 -8.71 11.94
CA ASP A 138 9.02 -8.26 12.71
C ASP A 138 9.17 -6.73 12.63
N GLU A 139 8.86 -6.17 11.46
CA GLU A 139 8.74 -4.74 11.16
C GLU A 139 7.42 -4.14 11.65
N LYS A 140 6.58 -4.97 12.29
CA LYS A 140 5.32 -4.59 12.91
C LYS A 140 4.34 -3.94 11.95
N LEU A 141 4.35 -4.29 10.66
CA LEU A 141 3.30 -3.88 9.73
C LEU A 141 1.93 -4.27 10.30
N ALA A 142 0.96 -3.37 10.22
CA ALA A 142 -0.41 -3.61 10.64
C ALA A 142 -1.37 -3.23 9.53
N ALA A 143 -2.54 -3.85 9.52
CA ALA A 143 -3.63 -3.42 8.65
C ALA A 143 -4.97 -3.75 9.28
N PHE A 144 -6.01 -3.04 8.86
CA PHE A 144 -7.39 -3.32 9.24
C PHE A 144 -8.33 -2.81 8.15
N VAL A 145 -9.49 -3.46 8.04
CA VAL A 145 -10.55 -3.07 7.11
C VAL A 145 -11.70 -2.46 7.89
N VAL A 146 -12.25 -1.36 7.39
CA VAL A 146 -13.42 -0.67 7.92
C VAL A 146 -14.54 -0.75 6.89
N MET A 147 -15.54 -1.59 7.15
CA MET A 147 -16.78 -1.63 6.40
C MET A 147 -17.67 -0.46 6.83
N LEU A 148 -17.91 0.48 5.92
CA LEU A 148 -18.77 1.65 6.10
C LEU A 148 -20.21 1.29 5.73
N THR A 149 -21.10 1.24 6.72
CA THR A 149 -22.48 0.82 6.49
C THR A 149 -23.45 1.43 7.50
N ASP A 150 -24.68 1.68 7.07
CA ASP A 150 -25.76 2.12 7.95
C ASP A 150 -26.43 0.93 8.68
N THR A 151 -26.06 -0.31 8.34
CA THR A 151 -26.59 -1.55 8.94
C THR A 151 -25.45 -2.45 9.46
N PRO A 152 -24.69 -2.00 10.47
CA PRO A 152 -23.47 -2.68 10.94
C PRO A 152 -23.72 -4.08 11.52
N VAL A 153 -24.93 -4.37 12.01
CA VAL A 153 -25.29 -5.70 12.55
C VAL A 153 -25.46 -6.72 11.41
N ASP A 154 -26.07 -6.30 10.31
CA ASP A 154 -26.50 -7.21 9.24
C ASP A 154 -25.30 -7.75 8.44
N VAL A 155 -24.22 -6.98 8.34
CA VAL A 155 -23.03 -7.37 7.56
C VAL A 155 -22.05 -8.26 8.32
N LYS A 156 -22.15 -8.38 9.66
CA LYS A 156 -21.13 -9.06 10.48
C LYS A 156 -20.94 -10.51 10.07
N ARG A 157 -22.04 -11.24 9.86
CA ARG A 157 -21.98 -12.66 9.51
C ARG A 157 -21.30 -12.89 8.16
N ASP A 158 -21.54 -12.00 7.21
CA ASP A 158 -20.94 -12.08 5.89
C ASP A 158 -19.46 -11.72 5.93
N LEU A 159 -19.04 -10.73 6.75
CA LEU A 159 -17.63 -10.44 7.00
C LEU A 159 -16.89 -11.64 7.61
N GLU A 160 -17.48 -12.31 8.60
CA GLU A 160 -16.89 -13.52 9.19
C GLU A 160 -16.72 -14.63 8.15
N LYS A 161 -17.74 -14.82 7.31
CA LYS A 161 -17.72 -15.81 6.23
C LYS A 161 -16.63 -15.48 5.21
N ILE A 162 -16.56 -14.24 4.73
CA ILE A 162 -15.56 -13.78 3.76
C ILE A 162 -14.15 -13.98 4.32
N ALA A 163 -13.89 -13.59 5.58
CA ALA A 163 -12.60 -13.79 6.21
C ALA A 163 -12.20 -15.27 6.28
N SER A 164 -13.14 -16.14 6.67
CA SER A 164 -12.92 -17.59 6.76
C SER A 164 -12.64 -18.22 5.39
N GLU A 165 -13.50 -17.97 4.41
CA GLU A 165 -13.39 -18.53 3.05
C GLU A 165 -12.12 -18.06 2.32
N ASN A 166 -11.67 -16.85 2.62
CA ASN A 166 -10.48 -16.26 2.00
C ASN A 166 -9.22 -16.38 2.86
N GLN A 167 -9.31 -17.01 4.03
CA GLN A 167 -8.20 -17.21 4.96
C GLN A 167 -7.51 -15.90 5.37
N ILE A 168 -8.29 -14.83 5.55
CA ILE A 168 -7.79 -13.54 6.06
C ILE A 168 -7.58 -13.70 7.57
N LYS A 169 -6.32 -13.69 8.02
CA LYS A 169 -5.95 -14.08 9.41
C LYS A 169 -5.34 -12.93 10.22
N HIS A 170 -4.66 -12.02 9.55
CA HIS A 170 -3.83 -10.96 10.13
C HIS A 170 -4.47 -9.58 10.01
N VAL A 171 -5.40 -9.39 9.07
CA VAL A 171 -6.17 -8.16 8.88
C VAL A 171 -7.56 -8.31 9.50
N PRO A 172 -7.86 -7.62 10.61
CA PRO A 172 -9.21 -7.58 11.15
C PRO A 172 -10.19 -6.92 10.18
N LEU A 173 -11.35 -7.54 9.99
CA LEU A 173 -12.50 -6.93 9.33
C LEU A 173 -13.39 -6.31 10.41
N THR A 174 -13.73 -5.04 10.23
CA THR A 174 -14.42 -4.23 11.24
C THR A 174 -15.59 -3.52 10.59
N VAL A 175 -16.53 -3.07 11.40
CA VAL A 175 -17.66 -2.24 10.95
C VAL A 175 -17.62 -0.87 11.63
N TYR A 176 -17.95 0.14 10.85
CA TYR A 176 -18.19 1.49 11.31
C TYR A 176 -19.63 1.87 10.97
N GLU A 177 -20.34 2.46 11.93
CA GLU A 177 -21.72 2.90 11.74
C GLU A 177 -21.74 4.21 10.95
N GLY A 178 -22.35 4.17 9.77
CA GLY A 178 -22.48 5.30 8.88
C GLY A 178 -21.66 5.14 7.61
N THR A 179 -22.26 5.59 6.51
CA THR A 179 -21.61 5.58 5.19
C THR A 179 -20.60 6.71 4.99
N ALA A 180 -20.67 7.84 5.69
CA ALA A 180 -19.74 8.96 5.46
C ALA A 180 -18.27 8.68 5.86
N GLY A 181 -18.02 7.59 6.60
CA GLY A 181 -16.72 7.33 7.21
C GLY A 181 -16.48 8.14 8.49
N PRO A 182 -15.34 7.91 9.16
CA PRO A 182 -15.02 8.63 10.38
C PRO A 182 -14.83 10.14 10.13
N PRO A 183 -15.23 11.01 11.07
CA PRO A 183 -15.03 12.46 10.93
C PRO A 183 -13.57 12.81 10.65
N GLY A 184 -13.33 13.68 9.65
CA GLY A 184 -11.99 14.13 9.27
C GLY A 184 -11.21 13.16 8.37
N TYR A 185 -11.73 11.97 8.08
CA TYR A 185 -11.09 11.04 7.14
C TYR A 185 -11.42 11.35 5.68
N ASN A 186 -12.37 12.25 5.41
CA ASN A 186 -12.68 12.79 4.09
C ASN A 186 -12.96 11.72 3.01
N ILE A 187 -13.60 10.61 3.41
CA ILE A 187 -13.96 9.52 2.50
C ILE A 187 -15.19 9.96 1.71
N LYS A 188 -15.06 10.08 0.39
CA LYS A 188 -16.16 10.48 -0.48
C LYS A 188 -17.23 9.39 -0.54
N GLN A 189 -18.49 9.80 -0.77
CA GLN A 189 -19.62 8.87 -0.83
C GLN A 189 -19.48 7.85 -1.96
N ASP A 190 -18.95 8.27 -3.10
CA ASP A 190 -18.73 7.43 -4.29
C ASP A 190 -17.42 6.66 -4.27
N ALA A 191 -16.59 6.80 -3.22
CA ALA A 191 -15.44 5.92 -3.01
C ALA A 191 -15.95 4.56 -2.52
N SER A 192 -15.83 3.53 -3.37
CA SER A 192 -16.15 2.15 -2.97
C SER A 192 -15.02 1.55 -2.15
N VAL A 193 -13.77 1.89 -2.52
CA VAL A 193 -12.55 1.49 -1.81
C VAL A 193 -11.67 2.71 -1.61
N ASN A 194 -11.17 2.91 -0.39
CA ASN A 194 -10.15 3.90 -0.06
C ASN A 194 -9.07 3.23 0.80
N VAL A 195 -7.82 3.27 0.34
CA VAL A 195 -6.67 2.76 1.08
C VAL A 195 -5.83 3.94 1.52
N MET A 196 -5.63 4.07 2.82
CA MET A 196 -4.71 5.04 3.41
C MET A 196 -3.62 4.30 4.14
N MET A 197 -2.38 4.73 3.93
CA MET A 197 -1.20 4.22 4.61
C MET A 197 -0.60 5.32 5.45
N TRP A 198 -0.25 5.00 6.68
CA TRP A 198 0.34 5.98 7.59
C TRP A 198 1.38 5.36 8.51
N GLU A 199 2.32 6.22 8.89
CA GLU A 199 3.26 6.02 10.00
C GLU A 199 3.39 7.37 10.71
N GLY A 200 2.66 7.54 11.82
CA GLY A 200 2.42 8.84 12.45
C GLY A 200 1.47 9.75 11.65
N VAL A 201 1.83 10.05 10.39
CA VAL A 201 1.08 10.82 9.39
C VAL A 201 0.76 9.96 8.16
N VAL A 202 -0.23 10.36 7.37
CA VAL A 202 -0.56 9.72 6.09
C VAL A 202 0.60 9.91 5.11
N ILE A 203 1.07 8.83 4.51
CA ILE A 203 2.20 8.82 3.58
C ILE A 203 1.83 8.29 2.19
N ALA A 204 0.75 7.52 2.09
CA ALA A 204 0.12 7.19 0.81
C ALA A 204 -1.41 7.16 0.96
N ASN A 205 -2.11 7.53 -0.10
CA ASN A 205 -3.57 7.47 -0.17
C ASN A 205 -3.99 7.18 -1.62
N ARG A 206 -4.82 6.14 -1.79
CA ARG A 206 -5.42 5.77 -3.08
C ARG A 206 -6.90 5.46 -2.89
N ALA A 207 -7.72 5.85 -3.85
CA ALA A 207 -9.15 5.61 -3.80
C ALA A 207 -9.71 5.25 -5.16
N TRP A 208 -10.79 4.47 -5.15
CA TRP A 208 -11.46 3.98 -6.33
C TRP A 208 -12.96 4.04 -6.16
N GLN A 209 -13.66 4.45 -7.22
CA GLN A 209 -15.09 4.25 -7.32
C GLN A 209 -15.40 2.77 -7.61
N ALA A 210 -16.67 2.39 -7.53
CA ALA A 210 -17.08 1.03 -7.82
C ALA A 210 -16.60 0.57 -9.22
N GLY A 211 -16.02 -0.64 -9.30
CA GLY A 211 -15.50 -1.22 -10.53
C GLY A 211 -14.16 -0.65 -11.04
N GLN A 212 -13.54 0.30 -10.33
CA GLN A 212 -12.25 0.88 -10.74
C GLN A 212 -11.02 0.22 -10.11
N LEU A 213 -11.19 -0.61 -9.08
CA LEU A 213 -10.07 -1.37 -8.51
C LEU A 213 -9.75 -2.59 -9.40
N LYS A 214 -8.68 -2.53 -10.19
CA LYS A 214 -8.25 -3.62 -11.07
C LYS A 214 -6.90 -4.20 -10.59
N PRO A 215 -6.40 -5.27 -11.22
CA PRO A 215 -5.17 -5.93 -10.79
C PRO A 215 -3.93 -5.03 -10.79
N GLU A 216 -3.85 -4.06 -11.69
CA GLU A 216 -2.78 -3.07 -11.77
C GLU A 216 -2.75 -2.20 -10.51
N GLU A 217 -3.88 -1.64 -10.12
CA GLU A 217 -4.00 -0.75 -8.97
C GLU A 217 -3.77 -1.53 -7.66
N ILE A 218 -4.20 -2.80 -7.59
CA ILE A 218 -3.86 -3.67 -6.46
C ILE A 218 -2.34 -3.87 -6.36
N ARG A 219 -1.64 -4.06 -7.49
CA ARG A 219 -0.16 -4.20 -7.48
C ARG A 219 0.52 -2.94 -6.96
N GLU A 220 0.02 -1.77 -7.32
CA GLU A 220 0.54 -0.49 -6.81
C GLU A 220 0.33 -0.37 -5.29
N VAL A 221 -0.84 -0.73 -4.78
CA VAL A 221 -1.08 -0.73 -3.32
C VAL A 221 -0.10 -1.65 -2.59
N ILE A 222 0.20 -2.82 -3.15
CA ILE A 222 1.19 -3.72 -2.54
C ILE A 222 2.60 -3.12 -2.61
N ALA A 223 2.94 -2.46 -3.71
CA ALA A 223 4.23 -1.76 -3.83
C ALA A 223 4.35 -0.64 -2.78
N ASP A 224 3.33 0.22 -2.65
CA ASP A 224 3.30 1.28 -1.63
C ASP A 224 3.39 0.70 -0.22
N THR A 225 2.69 -0.41 0.06
CA THR A 225 2.74 -1.09 1.36
C THR A 225 4.15 -1.50 1.73
N ARG A 226 4.96 -1.93 0.76
CA ARG A 226 6.36 -2.34 1.01
C ARG A 226 7.30 -1.16 1.22
N LEU A 227 6.92 0.05 0.80
CA LEU A 227 7.72 1.26 1.02
C LEU A 227 7.62 1.79 2.45
N ILE A 228 6.58 1.38 3.20
CA ILE A 228 6.36 1.84 4.57
C ILE A 228 6.92 0.86 5.62
N VAL A 229 7.51 -0.24 5.17
CA VAL A 229 8.11 -1.28 6.01
C VAL A 229 9.62 -1.04 6.10
N HIS A 230 10.17 -1.06 7.32
CA HIS A 230 11.58 -0.74 7.59
C HIS A 230 12.19 -1.59 8.71
#